data_AF-A0A2G2X2C3-F1
#
_entry.id   AF-A0A2G2X2C3-F1
#
_cell.length_a   1.000
_cell.length_b   1.000
_cell.length_c   1.000
_cell.angle_alpha   90.00
_cell.angle_beta   90.00
_cell.angle_gamma   90.00
#
_symmetry.space_group_name_H-M   'P 1'
#
loop_
_entity.id
_entity.type
_entity.pdbx_description
1 polymer ?
#
loop_
_entity_poly.entity_id
_entity_poly.type
_entity_poly.pdbx_seq_one_letter_code
_entity_poly.pdbx_strand_id
1 'polypeptide(L)'
;MVIGIPVIPLSKTGSTPSRFPGSRRTTLSCTPGGDPKIYEEKILVTILVRPPSSKEQEAYDLIAWDFPIEQTIVSKNLTHE
;
A
#
# COMPACT_ATOMS: atom_id res chain seq x y z
N MET A 1 -25.09 -22.28 22.18
CA MET A 1 -23.62 -22.05 22.15
C MET A 1 -23.41 -20.66 21.58
N VAL A 2 -23.19 -19.67 22.44
CA VAL A 2 -23.05 -18.27 22.04
C VAL A 2 -21.59 -18.07 21.64
N ILE A 3 -21.33 -17.90 20.34
CA ILE A 3 -19.98 -17.66 19.84
C ILE A 3 -19.77 -16.15 19.92
N GLY A 4 -18.95 -15.74 20.89
CA GLY A 4 -18.62 -14.35 21.16
C GLY A 4 -17.94 -13.69 19.95
N ILE A 5 -18.43 -12.51 19.60
CA ILE A 5 -17.81 -11.61 18.64
C ILE A 5 -16.43 -11.20 19.21
N PRO A 6 -15.31 -11.32 18.47
CA PRO A 6 -14.04 -10.79 18.96
C PRO A 6 -14.12 -9.26 18.99
N VAL A 7 -14.25 -8.70 20.19
CA VAL A 7 -14.09 -7.27 20.45
C VAL A 7 -12.62 -6.92 20.18
N ILE A 8 -12.37 -6.23 19.07
CA ILE A 8 -11.07 -5.63 18.80
C ILE A 8 -10.98 -4.37 19.69
N PRO A 9 -9.99 -4.21 20.57
CA PRO A 9 -9.83 -2.97 21.31
C PRO A 9 -9.51 -1.84 20.32
N LEU A 10 -10.37 -0.81 20.32
CA LEU A 10 -10.18 0.45 19.61
C LEU A 10 -8.97 1.19 20.19
N SER A 11 -7.76 0.83 19.77
CA SER A 11 -6.57 1.65 19.99
C SER A 11 -6.66 2.85 19.05
N LYS A 12 -7.20 3.94 19.61
CA LYS A 12 -7.19 5.27 19.00
C LYS A 12 -5.75 5.78 18.98
N THR A 13 -5.01 5.42 17.94
CA THR A 13 -3.77 6.09 17.55
C THR A 13 -3.93 6.47 16.10
N GLY A 14 -4.17 7.77 15.87
CA GLY A 14 -4.09 8.36 14.55
C GLY A 14 -2.66 8.25 14.06
N SER A 15 -2.33 7.11 13.47
CA SER A 15 -1.12 6.95 12.68
C SER A 15 -1.40 7.54 11.31
N THR A 16 -1.16 8.85 11.18
CA THR A 16 -0.71 9.37 9.89
C THR A 16 0.40 8.43 9.40
N PRO A 17 0.39 7.96 8.14
CA PRO A 17 1.52 7.21 7.62
C PRO A 17 2.72 8.14 7.75
N SER A 18 3.61 7.79 8.69
CA SER A 18 4.88 8.46 8.90
C SER A 18 5.55 8.48 7.54
N ARG A 19 5.65 9.67 6.95
CA ARG A 19 6.48 9.95 5.78
C ARG A 19 7.82 9.30 6.06
N PHE A 20 8.14 8.23 5.33
CA PHE A 20 9.42 7.52 5.42
C PHE A 20 10.54 8.54 5.67
N PRO A 21 11.32 8.44 6.76
CA PRO A 21 12.42 9.37 7.03
C PRO A 21 13.63 9.12 6.11
N GLY A 22 13.38 8.60 4.90
CA GLY A 22 14.33 8.44 3.80
C GLY A 22 13.91 9.13 2.51
N SER A 23 12.74 9.79 2.46
CA SER A 23 12.29 10.53 1.27
C SER A 23 12.97 11.91 1.15
N ARG A 24 14.29 11.96 1.29
CA ARG A 24 15.09 12.99 0.65
C ARG A 24 15.53 12.40 -0.68
N ARG A 25 14.68 12.53 -1.71
CA ARG A 25 15.18 12.52 -3.08
C ARG A 25 16.13 13.71 -3.14
N THR A 26 17.42 13.45 -3.00
CA THR A 26 18.47 14.41 -3.29
C THR A 26 18.30 14.74 -4.77
N THR A 27 17.74 15.90 -5.08
CA THR A 27 17.83 16.45 -6.43
C THR A 27 19.31 16.52 -6.73
N LEU A 28 19.80 15.72 -7.67
CA LEU A 28 21.14 15.87 -8.21
C LEU A 28 21.19 17.27 -8.82
N SER A 29 21.80 18.20 -8.10
CA SER A 29 22.06 19.54 -8.60
C SER A 29 22.98 19.39 -9.80
N CYS A 30 22.44 19.49 -11.00
CA CYS A 30 23.25 19.70 -12.19
C CYS A 30 23.91 21.07 -12.05
N THR A 31 25.22 21.08 -11.80
CA THR A 31 26.04 22.28 -11.91
C THR A 31 26.01 22.79 -13.36
N PRO A 32 25.83 24.11 -13.60
CA PRO A 32 25.89 24.68 -14.94
C PRO A 32 27.33 24.51 -15.48
N GLY A 33 27.54 23.57 -16.41
CA GLY A 33 28.83 23.36 -17.08
C GLY A 33 29.33 21.93 -17.18
N GLY A 34 28.58 20.91 -16.70
CA GLY A 34 28.93 19.50 -16.88
C GLY A 34 27.93 18.77 -17.76
N ASP A 35 28.41 18.00 -18.73
CA ASP A 35 27.58 17.14 -19.58
C ASP A 35 26.66 16.28 -18.70
N PRO A 36 25.32 16.31 -18.92
CA PRO A 36 24.42 15.49 -18.14
C PRO A 36 24.68 14.03 -18.50
N LYS A 37 25.32 13.31 -17.58
CA LYS A 37 25.38 11.85 -17.64
C LYS A 37 23.96 11.36 -17.41
N ILE A 38 23.22 11.14 -18.50
CA ILE A 38 21.84 10.66 -18.47
C ILE A 38 21.87 9.25 -17.89
N TYR A 39 21.56 9.14 -16.60
CA TYR A 39 21.29 7.86 -15.97
C TYR A 39 19.80 7.57 -16.17
N GLU A 40 19.48 6.40 -16.72
CA GLU A 40 18.10 5.90 -16.75
C GLU A 40 17.64 5.63 -15.31
N GLU A 41 16.91 6.59 -14.71
CA GLU A 41 16.26 6.40 -13.42
C GLU A 41 14.94 5.64 -13.62
N LYS A 42 14.74 4.58 -12.83
CA LYS A 42 13.46 3.85 -12.80
C LYS A 42 12.51 4.51 -11.82
N ILE A 43 11.23 4.61 -12.20
CA ILE A 43 10.19 5.10 -11.30
C ILE A 43 9.94 4.06 -10.21
N LEU A 44 10.08 4.47 -8.95
CA LEU A 44 9.69 3.67 -7.80
C LEU A 44 8.18 3.75 -7.60
N VAL A 45 7.52 2.59 -7.49
CA VAL A 45 6.08 2.46 -7.29
C VAL A 45 5.82 1.79 -5.96
N THR A 46 4.84 2.29 -5.21
CA THR A 46 4.38 1.70 -3.94
C THR A 46 2.88 1.50 -4.02
N ILE A 47 2.41 0.39 -3.46
CA ILE A 47 0.99 0.04 -3.42
C ILE A 47 0.51 0.20 -1.97
N LEU A 48 -0.58 0.95 -1.76
CA LEU A 48 -1.24 1.09 -0.47
C LEU A 48 -2.61 0.44 -0.53
N VAL A 49 -2.84 -0.54 0.34
CA VAL A 49 -4.09 -1.30 0.39
C VAL A 49 -4.82 -0.90 1.66
N ARG A 50 -6.09 -0.48 1.51
CA ARG A 50 -6.95 -0.17 2.65
C ARG A 50 -7.71 -1.43 3.11
N PRO A 51 -8.09 -1.51 4.39
CA PRO A 51 -9.10 -2.48 4.83
C PRO A 51 -10.47 -2.24 4.14
N PRO A 52 -11.32 -3.28 4.06
CA PRO A 52 -12.70 -3.13 3.60
C PRO A 52 -13.49 -2.22 4.56
N SER A 53 -14.38 -1.40 4.01
CA SER A 53 -15.27 -0.53 4.77
C SER A 53 -16.43 -1.32 5.40
N SER A 54 -17.13 -0.73 6.37
CA SER A 54 -18.28 -1.38 7.01
C SER A 54 -19.36 -1.78 6.01
N LYS A 55 -19.66 -0.92 5.04
CA LYS A 55 -20.65 -1.20 3.99
C LYS A 55 -20.27 -2.41 3.13
N GLU A 56 -18.99 -2.52 2.77
CA GLU A 56 -18.47 -3.66 1.99
C GLU A 56 -18.49 -4.96 2.82
N GLN A 57 -18.19 -4.87 4.12
CA GLN A 57 -18.28 -6.01 5.03
C GLN A 57 -19.73 -6.48 5.24
N GLU A 58 -20.67 -5.56 5.40
CA GLU A 58 -22.11 -5.86 5.51
C GLU A 58 -22.66 -6.48 4.22
N ALA A 59 -22.10 -6.10 3.07
CA ALA A 59 -22.42 -6.68 1.77
C ALA A 59 -21.73 -8.04 1.52
N TYR A 60 -20.87 -8.51 2.43
CA TYR A 60 -20.04 -9.69 2.26
C TYR A 60 -19.17 -9.64 0.99
N ASP A 61 -18.65 -8.44 0.68
CA ASP A 61 -17.73 -8.26 -0.44
C ASP A 61 -16.46 -9.10 -0.22
N LEU A 62 -16.08 -9.84 -1.26
CA LEU A 62 -14.93 -10.72 -1.22
C LEU A 62 -13.62 -9.93 -1.44
N ILE A 63 -12.55 -10.38 -0.78
CA ILE A 63 -11.22 -9.80 -0.99
C ILE A 63 -10.61 -10.36 -2.28
N ALA A 64 -10.49 -9.49 -3.28
CA ALA A 64 -10.02 -9.84 -4.63
C ALA A 64 -8.49 -9.84 -4.80
N TRP A 65 -7.70 -9.63 -3.74
CA TRP A 65 -6.24 -9.50 -3.84
C TRP A 65 -5.51 -10.41 -2.86
N ASP A 66 -4.36 -10.92 -3.29
CA ASP A 66 -3.38 -11.61 -2.45
C ASP A 66 -2.03 -10.90 -2.44
N PHE A 67 -1.26 -11.10 -1.36
CA PHE A 67 0.06 -10.52 -1.13
C PHE A 67 1.06 -11.63 -0.79
N PRO A 68 1.45 -12.47 -1.77
CA PRO A 68 2.34 -13.60 -1.51
C PRO A 68 3.75 -13.15 -1.10
N ILE A 69 4.17 -11.96 -1.55
CA ILE A 69 5.49 -11.37 -1.30
C ILE A 69 5.31 -9.84 -1.21
N GLU A 70 6.18 -9.16 -0.47
CA GLU A 70 6.13 -7.71 -0.22
C GLU A 70 6.01 -6.83 -1.48
N GLN A 71 6.57 -7.26 -2.60
CA GLN A 71 6.61 -6.50 -3.87
C GLN A 71 5.63 -7.03 -4.92
N THR A 72 4.69 -7.90 -4.55
CA THR A 72 3.78 -8.54 -5.50
C THR A 72 2.37 -8.58 -4.95
N ILE A 73 1.43 -8.01 -5.71
CA ILE A 73 0.00 -8.16 -5.49
C ILE A 73 -0.58 -9.01 -6.61
N VAL A 74 -1.44 -9.96 -6.29
CA VAL A 74 -2.09 -10.85 -7.27
C VAL A 74 -3.59 -10.65 -7.20
N SER A 75 -4.23 -10.40 -8.36
CA SER A 75 -5.69 -10.40 -8.44
C SER A 75 -6.20 -11.84 -8.39
N LYS A 76 -7.07 -12.13 -7.43
CA LYS A 76 -7.90 -13.34 -7.43
C LYS A 76 -9.02 -13.06 -8.41
N ASN A 77 -9.05 -13.77 -9.54
CA ASN A 77 -10.20 -13.69 -10.43
C ASN A 77 -11.38 -14.35 -9.71
N LEU A 78 -12.28 -13.53 -9.16
CA LEU A 78 -13.44 -14.00 -8.40
C LEU A 78 -14.63 -14.39 -9.30
N THR A 79 -14.45 -14.34 -10.61
CA THR A 79 -15.42 -14.78 -11.62
C THR A 79 -15.04 -16.15 -12.14
N HIS A 80 -15.51 -17.21 -11.47
CA HIS A 80 -15.49 -18.56 -12.03
C HIS A 80 -16.87 -19.19 -11.81
N GLU A 81 -17.69 -19.13 -12.87
CA GLU A 81 -19.05 -19.70 -13.09
C GLU A 81 -20.10 -19.62 -11.97
#